data_AF-A0A7V3M4M3-F1
#
_entry.id   AF-A0A7V3M4M3-F1
#
_cell.length_a   1.000
_cell.length_b   1.000
_cell.length_c   1.000
_cell.angle_alpha   90.00
_cell.angle_beta   90.00
_cell.angle_gamma   90.00
#
_symmetry.space_group_name_H-M   'P 1'
#
loop_
_entity.id
_entity.type
_entity.pdbx_description
1 polymer ?
#
loop_
_entity_poly.entity_id
_entity_poly.type
_entity_poly.pdbx_seq_one_letter_code
_entity_poly.pdbx_strand_id
1 'polypeptide(L)'
;RTRRYKVGEDMYALLGISRDNKPARLMHLAQNFEFFGAPVGLFFVIDRRMGHAQWAHLGMFMQSLALAALERGVQSCMQEAWARMRKPLHAHFALDENEMVYCGMALGYADLTKPVNTLRSDRAAVDEIAVFRGF
;
A
#
# COMPACT_ATOMS: atom_id res chain seq x y z
N ARG A 1 -20.65 -8.95 3.77
CA ARG A 1 -19.23 -8.82 4.23
C ARG A 1 -18.50 -7.96 3.20
N THR A 2 -17.78 -6.90 3.58
CA THR A 2 -17.27 -5.91 2.60
C THR A 2 -16.06 -6.43 1.81
N ARG A 3 -15.80 -5.85 0.62
CA ARG A 3 -14.65 -6.18 -0.25
C ARG A 3 -13.30 -6.13 0.51
N ARG A 4 -13.13 -5.15 1.39
CA ARG A 4 -11.94 -5.01 2.25
C ARG A 4 -11.69 -6.25 3.12
N TYR A 5 -12.73 -6.85 3.68
CA TYR A 5 -12.56 -8.06 4.49
C TYR A 5 -12.15 -9.24 3.62
N LYS A 6 -12.78 -9.42 2.46
CA LYS A 6 -12.46 -10.52 1.53
C LYS A 6 -10.99 -10.50 1.10
N VAL A 7 -10.47 -9.34 0.66
CA VAL A 7 -9.05 -9.21 0.27
C VAL A 7 -8.10 -9.65 1.38
N GLY A 8 -8.39 -9.26 2.63
CA GLY A 8 -7.59 -9.67 3.77
C GLY A 8 -7.68 -11.17 4.05
N GLU A 9 -8.86 -11.77 3.92
CA GLU A 9 -9.06 -13.21 4.11
C GLU A 9 -8.34 -14.04 3.05
N ASP A 10 -8.46 -13.66 1.77
CA ASP A 10 -7.79 -14.36 0.67
C ASP A 10 -6.26 -14.29 0.84
N MET A 11 -5.73 -13.13 1.25
CA MET A 11 -4.31 -12.96 1.57
C MET A 11 -3.86 -13.86 2.74
N TYR A 12 -4.58 -13.85 3.87
CA TYR A 12 -4.21 -14.66 5.03
C TYR A 12 -4.38 -16.17 4.78
N ALA A 13 -5.32 -16.57 3.91
CA ALA A 13 -5.46 -17.95 3.47
C ALA A 13 -4.22 -18.41 2.69
N LEU A 14 -3.71 -17.60 1.75
CA LEU A 14 -2.47 -17.90 1.01
C LEU A 14 -1.24 -17.99 1.93
N LEU A 15 -1.24 -17.23 3.03
CA LEU A 15 -0.17 -17.27 4.03
C LEU A 15 -0.29 -18.45 5.01
N GLY A 16 -1.39 -19.21 4.97
CA GLY A 16 -1.66 -20.27 5.95
C GLY A 16 -1.91 -19.75 7.37
N ILE A 17 -2.30 -18.48 7.52
CA ILE A 17 -2.49 -17.85 8.83
C ILE A 17 -3.98 -17.80 9.16
N SER A 18 -4.40 -18.61 10.14
CA SER A 18 -5.77 -18.59 10.64
C SER A 18 -6.15 -17.23 11.24
N ARG A 19 -7.43 -16.85 11.13
CA ARG A 19 -8.00 -15.63 11.72
C ARG A 19 -7.74 -15.52 13.22
N ASP A 20 -7.76 -16.65 13.92
CA ASP A 20 -7.59 -16.73 15.38
C ASP A 20 -6.12 -16.67 15.82
N ASN A 21 -5.18 -16.89 14.90
CA ASN A 21 -3.76 -16.75 15.15
C ASN A 21 -3.34 -15.28 15.12
N LYS A 22 -3.77 -14.51 16.14
CA LYS A 22 -3.45 -13.08 16.30
C LYS A 22 -1.93 -12.81 16.27
N PRO A 23 -1.05 -13.61 16.91
CA PRO A 23 0.39 -13.40 16.86
C PRO A 23 0.96 -13.46 15.44
N ALA A 24 0.63 -14.50 14.66
CA ALA A 24 1.12 -14.61 13.28
C ALA A 24 0.63 -13.47 12.38
N ARG A 25 -0.61 -13.02 12.57
CA ARG A 25 -1.15 -11.86 11.83
C ARG A 25 -0.42 -10.56 12.15
N LEU A 26 -0.06 -10.36 13.42
CA LEU A 26 0.75 -9.22 13.85
C LEU A 26 2.18 -9.29 13.29
N MET A 27 2.79 -10.48 13.29
CA MET A 27 4.12 -10.68 12.69
C MET A 27 4.11 -10.38 11.19
N HIS A 28 3.10 -10.85 10.46
CA HIS A 28 2.96 -10.50 9.03
C HIS A 28 2.71 -9.00 8.81
N LEU A 29 1.90 -8.36 9.66
CA LEU A 29 1.73 -6.90 9.61
C LEU A 29 3.07 -6.17 9.82
N ALA A 30 3.89 -6.64 10.77
CA ALA A 30 5.17 -6.03 11.11
C ALA A 30 6.16 -6.03 9.93
N GLN A 31 6.07 -7.00 9.01
CA GLN A 31 6.88 -7.03 7.78
C GLN A 31 6.71 -5.78 6.90
N ASN A 32 5.63 -5.01 7.08
CA ASN A 32 5.51 -3.71 6.42
C ASN A 32 6.68 -2.78 6.76
N PHE A 33 7.13 -2.80 8.02
CA PHE A 33 8.19 -1.92 8.53
C PHE A 33 9.60 -2.37 8.12
N GLU A 34 9.69 -3.47 7.38
CA GLU A 34 10.89 -3.96 6.68
C GLU A 34 10.68 -3.95 5.15
N PHE A 35 9.66 -3.21 4.66
CA PHE A 35 9.28 -3.17 3.25
C PHE A 35 9.07 -4.56 2.62
N PHE A 36 8.64 -5.54 3.42
CA PHE A 36 8.53 -6.95 3.02
C PHE A 36 9.83 -7.57 2.46
N GLY A 37 10.99 -7.01 2.81
CA GLY A 37 12.31 -7.42 2.31
C GLY A 37 12.67 -6.82 0.95
N ALA A 38 11.95 -5.81 0.48
CA ALA A 38 12.32 -5.10 -0.75
C ALA A 38 13.65 -4.35 -0.58
N PRO A 39 14.49 -4.28 -1.64
CA PRO A 39 15.77 -3.58 -1.60
C PRO A 39 15.62 -2.05 -1.55
N VAL A 40 14.45 -1.51 -1.92
CA VAL A 40 14.17 -0.07 -1.93
C VAL A 40 12.87 0.21 -1.19
N GLY A 41 12.94 1.15 -0.24
CA GLY A 41 11.78 1.73 0.42
C GLY A 41 11.63 3.19 0.03
N LEU A 42 10.45 3.58 -0.44
CA LEU A 42 10.10 4.96 -0.77
C LEU A 42 9.19 5.52 0.32
N PHE A 43 9.40 6.78 0.70
CA PHE A 43 8.48 7.54 1.55
C PHE A 43 7.89 8.71 0.77
N PHE A 44 6.59 8.92 0.93
CA PHE A 44 5.87 10.02 0.31
C PHE A 44 5.52 11.05 1.37
N VAL A 45 6.05 12.26 1.20
CA VAL A 45 5.83 13.39 2.10
C VAL A 45 4.95 14.42 1.41
N ILE A 46 4.00 14.98 2.15
CA ILE A 46 3.09 16.02 1.67
C ILE A 46 3.09 17.20 2.63
N ASP A 47 2.99 18.41 2.09
CA ASP A 47 2.74 19.62 2.87
C ASP A 47 1.26 19.65 3.31
N ARG A 48 1.03 19.69 4.62
CA ARG A 48 -0.30 19.68 5.26
C ARG A 48 -1.13 20.93 4.95
N ARG A 49 -0.51 22.01 4.47
CA ARG A 49 -1.21 23.22 4.01
C ARG A 49 -1.90 23.00 2.67
N MET A 50 -1.53 21.95 1.95
CA MET A 50 -2.18 21.57 0.70
C MET A 50 -3.60 21.05 0.96
N GLY A 51 -4.53 21.42 0.07
CA GLY A 51 -5.93 21.03 0.16
C GLY A 51 -6.20 19.59 -0.28
N HIS A 52 -7.48 19.21 -0.28
CA HIS A 52 -7.92 17.85 -0.62
C HIS A 52 -7.50 17.38 -2.03
N ALA A 53 -7.38 18.29 -3.00
CA ALA A 53 -7.01 17.93 -4.38
C ALA A 53 -5.59 17.34 -4.47
N GLN A 54 -4.66 17.81 -3.64
CA GLN A 54 -3.27 17.38 -3.66
C GLN A 54 -3.08 15.96 -3.15
N TRP A 55 -4.01 15.45 -2.33
CA TRP A 55 -4.04 14.03 -1.98
C TRP A 55 -4.33 13.15 -3.19
N ALA A 56 -5.24 13.60 -4.06
CA ALA A 56 -5.50 12.91 -5.32
C ALA A 56 -4.28 12.98 -6.25
N HIS A 57 -3.59 14.13 -6.32
CA HIS A 57 -2.36 14.26 -7.11
C HIS A 57 -1.24 13.35 -6.59
N LEU A 58 -1.08 13.23 -5.27
CA LEU A 58 -0.12 12.31 -4.68
C LEU A 58 -0.47 10.85 -5.01
N GLY A 59 -1.75 10.49 -4.94
CA GLY A 59 -2.24 9.18 -5.38
C GLY A 59 -1.96 8.90 -6.86
N MET A 60 -2.19 9.88 -7.75
CA MET A 60 -1.86 9.79 -9.18
C MET A 60 -0.36 9.57 -9.37
N PHE A 61 0.48 10.36 -8.69
CA PHE A 61 1.94 10.24 -8.76
C PHE A 61 2.42 8.86 -8.30
N MET A 62 1.95 8.38 -7.14
CA MET A 62 2.28 7.05 -6.62
C MET A 62 1.88 5.94 -7.59
N GLN A 63 0.68 6.04 -8.18
CA GLN A 63 0.20 5.06 -9.16
C GLN A 63 1.03 5.11 -10.45
N SER A 64 1.37 6.30 -10.96
CA SER A 64 2.23 6.46 -12.13
C SER A 64 3.61 5.84 -11.89
N LEU A 65 4.20 6.04 -10.72
CA LEU A 65 5.47 5.41 -10.34
C LEU A 65 5.36 3.88 -10.29
N ALA A 66 4.28 3.36 -9.69
CA ALA A 66 4.03 1.92 -9.62
C ALA A 66 3.88 1.28 -11.02
N LEU A 67 3.19 1.95 -11.95
CA LEU A 67 3.02 1.50 -13.33
C LEU A 67 4.32 1.58 -14.12
N ALA A 68 5.10 2.66 -13.98
CA ALA A 68 6.40 2.81 -14.62
C ALA A 68 7.43 1.78 -14.13
N ALA A 69 7.39 1.43 -12.83
CA ALA A 69 8.17 0.35 -12.27
C ALA A 69 7.77 -1.00 -12.87
N LEU A 70 6.47 -1.28 -12.97
CA LEU A 70 5.94 -2.51 -13.53
C LEU A 70 6.38 -2.71 -14.99
N GLU A 71 6.34 -1.66 -15.81
CA GLU A 71 6.84 -1.67 -17.20
C GLU A 71 8.32 -2.10 -17.28
N ARG A 72 9.10 -1.76 -16.25
CA ARG A 72 10.54 -2.09 -16.13
C ARG A 72 10.79 -3.43 -15.42
N GLY A 73 9.76 -4.23 -15.18
CA GLY A 73 9.85 -5.52 -14.51
C GLY A 73 10.02 -5.43 -12.98
N VAL A 74 9.82 -4.26 -12.38
CA VAL A 74 9.94 -4.02 -10.93
C VAL A 74 8.55 -3.95 -10.31
N GLN A 75 8.33 -4.64 -9.20
CA GLN A 75 7.06 -4.64 -8.47
C GLN A 75 7.09 -3.63 -7.34
N SER A 76 5.89 -3.17 -6.96
CA SER A 76 5.69 -2.24 -5.87
C SER A 76 4.58 -2.72 -4.93
N CYS A 77 4.66 -2.29 -3.68
CA CYS A 77 3.59 -2.43 -2.69
C CYS A 77 3.41 -1.10 -1.97
N MET A 78 2.26 -0.44 -2.14
CA MET A 78 1.94 0.79 -1.42
C MET A 78 1.54 0.48 0.02
N GLN A 79 2.10 1.21 0.98
CA GLN A 79 2.04 0.86 2.41
C GLN A 79 1.63 2.05 3.28
N GLU A 80 0.34 2.11 3.61
CA GLU A 80 -0.16 3.05 4.63
C GLU A 80 0.22 2.65 6.06
N ALA A 81 0.79 1.46 6.28
CA ALA A 81 1.27 1.02 7.59
C ALA A 81 2.25 2.02 8.24
N TRP A 82 3.07 2.68 7.41
CA TRP A 82 4.03 3.71 7.82
C TRP A 82 3.38 4.97 8.40
N ALA A 83 2.07 5.20 8.18
CA ALA A 83 1.33 6.28 8.83
C ALA A 83 1.37 6.18 10.37
N ARG A 84 1.54 4.96 10.92
CA ARG A 84 1.71 4.73 12.36
C ARG A 84 3.05 5.26 12.90
N MET A 85 4.02 5.47 12.02
CA MET A 85 5.37 5.90 12.34
C MET A 85 5.63 7.36 11.94
N ARG A 86 4.58 8.16 11.71
CA ARG A 86 4.72 9.57 11.29
C ARG A 86 5.63 10.40 12.18
N LYS A 87 5.47 10.33 13.50
CA LYS A 87 6.29 11.09 14.46
C LYS A 87 7.78 10.71 14.39
N PRO A 88 8.17 9.43 14.55
CA PRO A 88 9.58 9.06 14.45
C PRO A 88 10.16 9.29 13.05
N LEU A 89 9.40 9.08 11.98
CA LEU A 89 9.87 9.35 10.62
C LEU A 89 10.04 10.85 10.34
N HIS A 90 9.16 11.69 10.86
CA HIS A 90 9.26 13.15 10.77
C HIS A 90 10.57 13.64 11.40
N ALA A 91 10.88 13.17 12.60
CA ALA A 91 12.16 13.45 13.25
C ALA A 91 13.35 12.86 12.48
N HIS A 92 13.24 11.62 12.00
CA HIS A 92 14.32 10.93 11.28
C HIS A 92 14.71 11.62 9.97
N PHE A 93 13.72 12.11 9.21
CA PHE A 93 13.96 12.83 7.96
C PHE A 93 14.17 14.34 8.16
N ALA A 94 14.15 14.83 9.40
CA ALA A 94 14.23 16.25 9.74
C ALA A 94 13.22 17.10 8.93
N LEU A 95 11.98 16.62 8.85
CA LEU A 95 10.91 17.28 8.11
C LEU A 95 10.50 18.60 8.77
N ASP A 96 10.04 19.55 7.95
CA ASP A 96 9.50 20.82 8.44
C ASP A 96 8.17 20.60 9.18
N GLU A 97 7.74 21.59 9.98
CA GLU A 97 6.49 21.51 10.75
C GLU A 97 5.30 21.18 9.85
N ASN A 98 5.23 21.75 8.64
CA ASN A 98 4.10 21.54 7.74
C ASN A 98 4.19 20.25 6.93
N GLU A 99 5.31 19.54 6.95
CA GLU A 99 5.49 18.31 6.19
C GLU A 99 4.99 17.08 6.97
N MET A 100 4.39 16.14 6.25
CA MET A 100 3.88 14.91 6.83
C MET A 100 4.18 13.73 5.94
N VAL A 101 4.74 12.67 6.52
CA VAL A 101 4.79 11.36 5.87
C VAL A 101 3.36 10.84 5.68
N TYR A 102 2.93 10.75 4.42
CA TYR A 102 1.63 10.17 4.08
C TYR A 102 1.67 8.65 4.24
N CYS A 103 2.55 7.99 3.48
CA CYS A 103 2.72 6.55 3.42
C CYS A 103 4.12 6.18 2.91
N GLY A 104 4.40 4.88 2.80
CA GLY A 104 5.58 4.35 2.11
C GLY A 104 5.21 3.48 0.91
N MET A 105 6.22 3.01 0.18
CA MET A 105 6.09 1.98 -0.85
C MET A 105 7.35 1.11 -0.88
N ALA A 106 7.16 -0.20 -0.82
CA ALA A 106 8.21 -1.17 -1.12
C ALA A 106 8.39 -1.27 -2.63
N LEU A 107 9.64 -1.29 -3.11
CA LEU A 107 9.98 -1.38 -4.52
C LEU A 107 11.11 -2.42 -4.72
N GLY A 108 10.88 -3.40 -5.60
CA GLY A 108 11.83 -4.49 -5.80
C GLY A 108 11.37 -5.56 -6.77
N TYR A 109 12.11 -6.66 -6.83
CA TYR A 109 11.75 -7.83 -7.63
C TYR A 109 10.94 -8.81 -6.79
N ALA A 110 9.73 -9.13 -7.25
CA ALA A 110 8.84 -10.03 -6.54
C ALA A 110 9.35 -11.47 -6.58
N ASP A 111 9.33 -12.11 -5.42
CA ASP A 111 9.56 -13.55 -5.28
C ASP A 111 8.27 -14.32 -5.59
N LEU A 112 8.12 -14.82 -6.81
CA LEU A 112 6.93 -15.55 -7.25
C LEU A 112 6.81 -16.95 -6.66
N THR A 113 7.79 -17.42 -5.88
CA THR A 113 7.68 -18.68 -5.13
C THR A 113 6.80 -18.52 -3.87
N LYS A 114 6.60 -17.28 -3.39
CA LYS A 114 5.74 -16.99 -2.24
C LYS A 114 4.26 -16.97 -2.64
N PRO A 115 3.39 -17.81 -2.04
CA PRO A 115 1.97 -17.88 -2.41
C PRO A 115 1.22 -16.55 -2.31
N VAL A 116 1.56 -15.69 -1.36
CA VAL A 116 0.91 -14.37 -1.20
C VAL A 116 1.03 -13.49 -2.46
N ASN A 117 2.08 -13.67 -3.27
CA ASN A 117 2.31 -12.90 -4.49
C ASN A 117 1.47 -13.38 -5.69
N THR A 118 0.77 -14.51 -5.56
CA THR A 118 -0.18 -14.98 -6.58
C THR A 118 -1.58 -14.40 -6.40
N LEU A 119 -1.83 -13.70 -5.28
CA LEU A 119 -3.13 -13.10 -4.99
C LEU A 119 -3.54 -12.14 -6.11
N ARG A 120 -4.75 -12.38 -6.63
CA ARG A 120 -5.49 -11.43 -7.46
C ARG A 120 -6.76 -11.09 -6.70
N SER A 121 -6.87 -9.83 -6.28
CA SER A 121 -8.04 -9.36 -5.55
C SER A 121 -9.19 -9.07 -6.50
N ASP A 122 -10.40 -9.47 -6.11
CA ASP A 122 -11.61 -9.10 -6.84
C ASP A 122 -11.76 -7.58 -6.92
N ARG A 123 -12.40 -7.11 -8.00
CA ARG A 123 -12.83 -5.72 -8.16
C ARG A 123 -14.35 -5.68 -8.23
N ALA A 124 -14.91 -4.57 -7.79
CA ALA A 124 -16.33 -4.31 -7.97
C ALA A 124 -16.65 -4.28 -9.46
N ALA A 125 -17.83 -4.75 -9.83
CA ALA A 125 -18.32 -4.61 -11.20
C ALA A 125 -18.50 -3.11 -11.53
N VAL A 126 -18.44 -2.77 -12.81
CA VAL A 126 -18.43 -1.35 -13.24
C VAL A 126 -19.73 -0.63 -12.86
N ASP A 127 -20.85 -1.34 -12.89
CA ASP A 127 -22.19 -0.87 -12.50
C ASP A 127 -22.32 -0.61 -10.98
N GLU A 128 -21.41 -1.15 -10.16
CA GLU A 128 -21.33 -0.82 -8.74
C GLU A 128 -20.59 0.50 -8.47
N ILE A 129 -19.79 0.99 -9.42
CA ILE A 129 -18.91 2.15 -9.23
C ILE A 129 -19.16 3.31 -10.20
N ALA A 130 -19.98 3.09 -11.24
CA ALA A 130 -20.26 4.08 -12.26
C ALA A 130 -21.72 4.01 -12.71
N VAL A 131 -22.29 5.18 -13.01
CA VAL A 131 -23.61 5.33 -13.63
C VAL A 131 -23.41 5.96 -15.01
N PHE A 132 -23.80 5.24 -16.05
CA PHE A 132 -23.72 5.72 -17.43
C PHE A 132 -25.04 6.36 -17.83
N ARG A 133 -25.00 7.60 -18.31
CA ARG A 133 -26.15 8.31 -18.88
C ARG A 133 -25.77 8.76 -20.28
N GLY A 134 -26.56 8.33 -21.27
CA GLY A 134 -26.39 8.76 -22.67
C GLY A 134 -26.82 10.21 -22.89
N PHE A 135 -26.54 10.70 -24.09
CA PHE A 135 -27.08 11.95 -24.64
C PHE A 135 -28.31 11.68 -25.52
#